data_AF-A0AAV6UK82-F1
#
_entry.id   AF-A0AAV6UK82-F1
#
_cell.length_a   1.000
_cell.length_b   1.000
_cell.length_c   1.000
_cell.angle_alpha   90.00
_cell.angle_beta   90.00
_cell.angle_gamma   90.00
#
_symmetry.space_group_name_H-M   'P 1'
#
loop_
_entity.id
_entity.type
_entity.pdbx_description
1 polymer ?
#
loop_
_entity_poly.entity_id
_entity_poly.type
_entity_poly.pdbx_seq_one_letter_code
_entity_poly.pdbx_strand_id
1 'polypeptide(L)'
;MAPPTGYKIAVIENLGATMDQFECIDFSDNDIRKLDGFPQLKRMKTIIINNNRICRIGENLEVSLPNLESLILTNNHIQELGDLDPLSTLKNLRTLSLLKNPVASKKHYRLYVIHKLPGLKLLDFRKIRMKEKEEAAKLFKGKKGKKFEKEIVKRSKTFIPGGNIPNTSNVAKASGPSAAEVAAIRDAIKNATTLAEVERLKQILKSGQVPKKDGAPVEDEGDEMEVDGPMNGD
;
A
#
# COMPACT_ATOMS: atom_id res chain seq x y z
N MET A 1 30.31 7.84 -17.38
CA MET A 1 28.96 7.66 -16.82
C MET A 1 28.55 6.24 -17.18
N ALA A 2 28.43 5.32 -16.21
CA ALA A 2 28.00 3.96 -16.50
C ALA A 2 26.56 3.99 -17.04
N PRO A 3 26.20 3.18 -18.05
CA PRO A 3 24.82 3.09 -18.49
C PRO A 3 23.94 2.66 -17.30
N PRO A 4 22.69 3.15 -17.20
CA PRO A 4 21.75 2.64 -16.20
C PRO A 4 21.63 1.12 -16.39
N THR A 5 21.99 0.36 -15.36
CA THR A 5 21.92 -1.11 -15.34
C THR A 5 20.48 -1.64 -15.38
N GLY A 6 19.52 -0.77 -15.02
CA GLY A 6 18.10 -1.04 -14.97
C GLY A 6 17.36 -0.87 -16.28
N TYR A 7 16.52 -1.85 -16.63
CA TYR A 7 15.58 -1.78 -17.75
C TYR A 7 14.31 -0.95 -17.41
N LYS A 8 14.25 -0.31 -16.24
CA LYS A 8 13.08 0.45 -15.74
C LYS A 8 11.79 -0.36 -15.74
N ILE A 9 11.89 -1.67 -15.49
CA ILE A 9 10.74 -2.57 -15.44
C ILE A 9 9.87 -2.17 -14.24
N ALA A 10 8.59 -1.92 -14.47
CA ALA A 10 7.65 -1.54 -13.41
C ALA A 10 6.82 -2.72 -12.88
N VAL A 11 6.66 -3.76 -13.69
CA VAL A 11 5.81 -4.93 -13.42
C VAL A 11 6.55 -6.19 -13.88
N ILE A 12 6.49 -7.24 -13.06
CA ILE A 12 6.99 -8.57 -13.44
C ILE A 12 5.90 -9.26 -14.25
N GLU A 13 6.22 -9.60 -15.49
CA GLU A 13 5.33 -10.29 -16.43
C GLU A 13 6.15 -11.00 -17.52
N ASN A 14 5.48 -11.78 -18.37
CA ASN A 14 6.09 -12.45 -19.53
C ASN A 14 7.25 -13.43 -19.22
N LEU A 15 7.42 -13.82 -17.95
CA LEU A 15 8.44 -14.80 -17.55
C LEU A 15 8.17 -16.22 -18.09
N GLY A 16 7.00 -16.48 -18.68
CA GLY A 16 6.73 -17.73 -19.38
C GLY A 16 7.72 -17.98 -20.53
N ALA A 17 8.25 -16.92 -21.15
CA ALA A 17 9.26 -17.01 -22.20
C ALA A 17 10.59 -17.62 -21.72
N THR A 18 10.84 -17.64 -20.41
CA THR A 18 12.04 -18.26 -19.82
C THR A 18 11.98 -19.79 -19.78
N MET A 19 10.79 -20.37 -20.03
CA MET A 19 10.56 -21.82 -20.08
C MET A 19 11.03 -22.57 -18.81
N ASP A 20 10.99 -21.91 -17.65
CA ASP A 20 11.41 -22.46 -16.34
C ASP A 20 12.83 -23.06 -16.37
N GLN A 21 13.75 -22.50 -17.17
CA GLN A 21 15.10 -23.04 -17.34
C GLN A 21 16.09 -22.57 -16.27
N PHE A 22 15.79 -21.48 -15.57
CA PHE A 22 16.71 -20.79 -14.68
C PHE A 22 16.41 -21.05 -13.20
N GLU A 23 17.47 -21.20 -12.40
CA GLU A 23 17.36 -21.30 -10.95
C GLU A 23 17.54 -19.96 -10.23
N CYS A 24 18.09 -18.97 -10.93
CA CYS A 24 18.36 -17.63 -10.40
C CYS A 24 17.89 -16.58 -11.40
N ILE A 25 17.26 -15.52 -10.89
CA ILE A 25 16.91 -14.33 -11.67
C ILE A 25 17.25 -13.07 -10.87
N ASP A 26 17.83 -12.10 -11.58
CA ASP A 26 18.18 -10.79 -11.03
C ASP A 26 17.33 -9.70 -11.68
N PHE A 27 16.53 -9.04 -10.85
CA PHE A 27 15.69 -7.90 -11.18
C PHE A 27 16.23 -6.59 -10.58
N SER A 28 17.50 -6.57 -10.15
CA SER A 28 18.08 -5.39 -9.51
C SER A 28 18.01 -4.14 -10.39
N ASP A 29 17.96 -2.98 -9.75
CA ASP A 29 17.94 -1.66 -10.40
C ASP A 29 16.73 -1.42 -11.31
N ASN A 30 15.54 -1.90 -10.94
CA ASN A 30 14.30 -1.64 -11.68
C ASN A 30 13.30 -0.80 -10.85
N ASP A 31 12.11 -0.55 -11.39
CA ASP A 31 11.06 0.26 -10.75
C ASP A 31 9.88 -0.59 -10.25
N ILE A 32 10.12 -1.88 -9.97
CA ILE A 32 9.08 -2.85 -9.63
C ILE A 32 8.48 -2.51 -8.26
N ARG A 33 7.14 -2.47 -8.19
CA ARG A 33 6.40 -2.10 -6.97
C ARG A 33 5.77 -3.27 -6.22
N LYS A 34 5.49 -4.37 -6.92
CA LYS A 34 4.83 -5.55 -6.37
C LYS A 34 5.62 -6.81 -6.72
N LEU A 35 5.91 -7.62 -5.71
CA LEU A 35 6.51 -8.94 -5.91
C LEU A 35 5.39 -9.95 -6.22
N ASP A 36 5.04 -10.09 -7.49
CA ASP A 36 3.97 -10.94 -8.01
C ASP A 36 4.17 -11.14 -9.53
N GLY A 37 3.21 -11.73 -10.25
CA GLY A 37 3.25 -11.84 -11.72
C GLY A 37 4.13 -12.98 -12.24
N PHE A 38 4.56 -13.86 -11.35
CA PHE A 38 5.33 -15.04 -11.70
C PHE A 38 4.42 -16.14 -12.27
N PRO A 39 4.75 -16.74 -13.43
CA PRO A 39 4.18 -18.02 -13.83
C PRO A 39 4.69 -19.13 -12.91
N GLN A 40 4.24 -20.36 -13.12
CA GLN A 40 4.78 -21.50 -12.38
C GLN A 40 6.23 -21.77 -12.79
N LEU A 41 7.17 -21.42 -11.93
CA LEU A 41 8.61 -21.62 -12.09
C LEU A 41 9.11 -22.60 -11.03
N LYS A 42 9.16 -23.89 -11.36
CA LYS A 42 9.52 -24.97 -10.43
C LYS A 42 11.02 -25.01 -10.18
N ARG A 43 11.85 -24.52 -11.10
CA ARG A 43 13.32 -24.52 -10.95
C ARG A 43 13.85 -23.30 -10.22
N MET A 44 13.06 -22.23 -10.12
CA MET A 44 13.48 -20.98 -9.50
C MET A 44 13.77 -21.16 -8.00
N LYS A 45 15.03 -20.90 -7.60
CA LYS A 45 15.51 -20.99 -6.21
C LYS A 45 15.91 -19.64 -5.65
N THR A 46 16.41 -18.72 -6.48
CA THR A 46 16.94 -17.43 -6.05
C THR A 46 16.33 -16.29 -6.84
N ILE A 47 15.77 -15.31 -6.13
CA ILE A 47 15.32 -14.05 -6.71
C ILE A 47 16.08 -12.91 -6.03
N ILE A 48 16.79 -12.13 -6.84
CA ILE A 48 17.46 -10.90 -6.42
C ILE A 48 16.66 -9.73 -6.98
N ILE A 49 16.24 -8.81 -6.14
CA ILE A 49 15.40 -7.66 -6.55
C ILE A 49 15.85 -6.41 -5.80
N ASN A 50 17.18 -6.17 -5.79
CA ASN A 50 17.75 -5.04 -5.08
C ASN A 50 17.36 -3.71 -5.76
N ASN A 51 17.38 -2.62 -5.01
CA ASN A 51 17.21 -1.27 -5.57
C ASN A 51 15.94 -1.14 -6.42
N ASN A 52 14.81 -1.58 -5.87
CA ASN A 52 13.49 -1.51 -6.49
C ASN A 52 12.52 -0.72 -5.60
N ARG A 53 11.24 -0.68 -5.98
CA ARG A 53 10.19 0.03 -5.24
C ARG A 53 9.18 -0.92 -4.60
N ILE A 54 9.60 -2.14 -4.26
CA ILE A 54 8.70 -3.16 -3.74
C ILE A 54 8.08 -2.67 -2.44
N CYS A 55 6.76 -2.46 -2.47
CA CYS A 55 5.97 -2.04 -1.31
C CYS A 55 4.86 -3.05 -0.97
N ARG A 56 4.67 -4.09 -1.79
CA ARG A 56 3.68 -5.15 -1.56
C ARG A 56 4.18 -6.50 -2.08
N ILE A 57 3.91 -7.54 -1.31
CA ILE A 57 4.18 -8.93 -1.67
C ILE A 57 2.86 -9.57 -2.10
N GLY A 58 2.88 -10.30 -3.22
CA GLY A 58 1.73 -11.04 -3.71
C GLY A 58 1.30 -12.13 -2.72
N GLU A 59 0.00 -12.43 -2.69
CA GLU A 59 -0.51 -13.58 -1.94
C GLU A 59 -0.29 -14.86 -2.79
N ASN A 60 -0.18 -16.02 -2.16
CA ASN A 60 -0.04 -17.33 -2.81
C ASN A 60 1.21 -17.49 -3.71
N LEU A 61 2.32 -16.81 -3.40
CA LEU A 61 3.59 -16.92 -4.16
C LEU A 61 4.12 -18.35 -4.23
N GLU A 62 3.77 -19.22 -3.29
CA GLU A 62 4.15 -20.64 -3.27
C GLU A 62 3.59 -21.46 -4.44
N VAL A 63 2.50 -20.98 -5.08
CA VAL A 63 1.92 -21.63 -6.26
C VAL A 63 2.81 -21.41 -7.48
N SER A 64 3.30 -20.17 -7.64
CA SER A 64 4.19 -19.79 -8.74
C SER A 64 5.65 -20.18 -8.48
N LEU A 65 6.10 -20.10 -7.23
CA LEU A 65 7.50 -20.25 -6.82
C LEU A 65 7.65 -21.31 -5.71
N PRO A 66 7.29 -22.58 -5.95
CA PRO A 66 7.21 -23.61 -4.90
C PRO A 66 8.56 -23.95 -4.27
N ASN A 67 9.66 -23.74 -5.00
CA ASN A 67 11.02 -24.11 -4.59
C ASN A 67 11.91 -22.89 -4.29
N LEU A 68 11.33 -21.72 -4.02
CA LEU A 68 12.12 -20.53 -3.70
C LEU A 68 12.86 -20.71 -2.37
N GLU A 69 14.17 -20.55 -2.39
CA GLU A 69 15.07 -20.70 -1.24
C GLU A 69 15.67 -19.37 -0.77
N SER A 70 15.92 -18.43 -1.70
CA SER A 70 16.59 -17.16 -1.43
C SER A 70 15.85 -16.00 -2.07
N LEU A 71 15.47 -15.01 -1.24
CA LEU A 71 14.81 -13.78 -1.68
C LEU A 71 15.57 -12.57 -1.14
N ILE A 72 16.18 -11.79 -2.03
CA ILE A 72 16.98 -10.63 -1.66
C ILE A 72 16.24 -9.36 -2.07
N LEU A 73 15.64 -8.67 -1.10
CA LEU A 73 14.83 -7.45 -1.25
C LEU A 73 15.58 -6.21 -0.73
N THR A 74 16.91 -6.17 -0.82
CA THR A 74 17.70 -5.06 -0.26
C THR A 74 17.34 -3.75 -0.95
N ASN A 75 17.19 -2.67 -0.18
CA ASN A 75 16.88 -1.33 -0.68
C ASN A 75 15.56 -1.30 -1.47
N ASN A 76 14.46 -1.57 -0.76
CA ASN A 76 13.08 -1.54 -1.25
C ASN A 76 12.18 -0.74 -0.29
N HIS A 77 10.87 -0.73 -0.53
CA HIS A 77 9.90 0.14 0.15
C HIS A 77 8.87 -0.63 0.99
N ILE A 78 9.25 -1.77 1.56
CA ILE A 78 8.37 -2.53 2.47
C ILE A 78 8.32 -1.81 3.82
N GLN A 79 7.13 -1.41 4.26
CA GLN A 79 6.96 -0.48 5.37
C GLN A 79 6.54 -1.16 6.66
N GLU A 80 5.54 -2.04 6.61
CA GLU A 80 4.92 -2.61 7.80
C GLU A 80 5.17 -4.11 7.95
N LEU A 81 5.12 -4.60 9.20
CA LEU A 81 5.38 -6.01 9.51
C LEU A 81 4.39 -6.94 8.80
N GLY A 82 3.11 -6.56 8.73
CA GLY A 82 2.07 -7.36 8.09
C GLY A 82 2.18 -7.44 6.57
N ASP A 83 3.01 -6.59 5.95
CA ASP A 83 3.29 -6.68 4.51
C ASP A 83 4.18 -7.90 4.19
N LEU A 84 4.84 -8.47 5.20
CA LEU A 84 5.68 -9.67 5.11
C LEU A 84 4.90 -10.99 5.30
N ASP A 85 3.66 -10.92 5.80
CA ASP A 85 2.82 -12.10 6.04
C ASP A 85 2.73 -13.06 4.84
N PRO A 86 2.60 -12.58 3.58
CA PRO A 86 2.50 -13.48 2.42
C PRO A 86 3.72 -14.38 2.22
N LEU A 87 4.90 -14.00 2.74
CA LEU A 87 6.09 -14.85 2.66
C LEU A 87 5.98 -16.12 3.50
N SER A 88 5.08 -16.15 4.50
CA SER A 88 4.92 -17.29 5.41
C SER A 88 4.48 -18.59 4.73
N THR A 89 3.95 -18.49 3.52
CA THR A 89 3.54 -19.64 2.71
C THR A 89 4.71 -20.32 2.00
N LEU A 90 5.84 -19.62 1.82
CA LEU A 90 7.05 -20.12 1.16
C LEU A 90 7.85 -21.07 2.07
N LYS A 91 7.42 -22.33 2.14
CA LYS A 91 7.99 -23.36 3.03
C LYS A 91 9.48 -23.64 2.80
N ASN A 92 9.98 -23.39 1.59
CA ASN A 92 11.37 -23.63 1.21
C ASN A 92 12.29 -22.43 1.41
N LEU A 93 11.76 -21.26 1.80
CA LEU A 93 12.57 -20.06 1.99
C LEU A 93 13.57 -20.28 3.14
N ARG A 94 14.86 -20.07 2.86
CA ARG A 94 15.99 -20.21 3.80
C ARG A 94 16.75 -18.91 4.01
N THR A 95 16.78 -18.05 2.99
CA THR A 95 17.50 -16.78 3.01
C THR A 95 16.57 -15.64 2.64
N LEU A 96 16.52 -14.62 3.49
CA LEU A 96 15.76 -13.39 3.26
C LEU A 96 16.64 -12.18 3.62
N SER A 97 16.70 -11.20 2.74
CA SER A 97 17.28 -9.89 3.06
C SER A 97 16.23 -8.81 2.85
N LEU A 98 15.97 -8.02 3.88
CA LEU A 98 15.12 -6.83 3.86
C LEU A 98 15.93 -5.59 4.29
N LEU A 99 17.27 -5.67 4.27
CA LEU A 99 18.15 -4.55 4.55
C LEU A 99 17.73 -3.31 3.73
N LYS A 100 17.85 -2.13 4.35
CA LYS A 100 17.44 -0.85 3.73
C LYS A 100 15.97 -0.80 3.30
N ASN A 101 15.07 -1.55 3.95
CA ASN A 101 13.63 -1.31 3.90
C ASN A 101 13.18 -0.64 5.21
N PRO A 102 12.15 0.24 5.18
CA PRO A 102 11.62 0.86 6.40
C PRO A 102 11.17 -0.16 7.47
N VAL A 103 10.64 -1.32 7.06
CA VAL A 103 10.23 -2.40 7.97
C VAL A 103 11.36 -2.90 8.87
N ALA A 104 12.62 -2.86 8.41
CA ALA A 104 13.76 -3.35 9.16
C ALA A 104 14.05 -2.51 10.43
N SER A 105 13.55 -1.26 10.48
CA SER A 105 13.69 -0.37 11.64
C SER A 105 12.55 -0.51 12.66
N LYS A 106 11.53 -1.35 12.39
CA LYS A 106 10.38 -1.54 13.27
C LYS A 106 10.75 -2.35 14.51
N LYS A 107 10.11 -2.05 15.64
CA LYS A 107 10.27 -2.83 16.88
C LYS A 107 9.86 -4.28 16.63
N HIS A 108 10.62 -5.21 17.21
CA HIS A 108 10.42 -6.66 17.09
C HIS A 108 10.48 -7.24 15.67
N TYR A 109 10.91 -6.46 14.65
CA TYR A 109 11.02 -6.91 13.26
C TYR A 109 11.69 -8.28 13.13
N ARG A 110 12.89 -8.42 13.70
CA ARG A 110 13.67 -9.66 13.57
C ARG A 110 12.96 -10.87 14.19
N LEU A 111 12.43 -10.73 15.40
CA LEU A 111 11.71 -11.81 16.08
C LEU A 111 10.40 -12.15 15.38
N TYR A 112 9.71 -11.14 14.84
CA TYR A 112 8.49 -11.32 14.07
C TYR A 112 8.75 -12.12 12.79
N VAL A 113 9.77 -11.76 12.01
CA VAL A 113 10.14 -12.51 10.80
C VAL A 113 10.52 -13.96 11.14
N ILE A 114 11.30 -14.16 12.21
CA ILE A 114 11.67 -15.52 12.68
C ILE A 114 10.42 -16.32 13.09
N HIS A 115 9.44 -15.68 13.73
CA HIS A 115 8.19 -16.31 14.12
C HIS A 115 7.34 -16.73 12.91
N LYS A 116 7.21 -15.83 11.92
CA LYS A 116 6.42 -16.08 10.70
C LYS A 116 7.10 -17.05 9.73
N LEU A 117 8.43 -17.11 9.74
CA LEU A 117 9.26 -17.95 8.85
C LEU A 117 10.16 -18.90 9.66
N PRO A 118 9.60 -19.95 10.29
CA PRO A 118 10.37 -20.84 11.16
C PRO A 118 11.50 -21.62 10.44
N GLY A 119 11.33 -21.84 9.12
CA GLY A 119 12.31 -22.51 8.25
C GLY A 119 13.49 -21.62 7.82
N LEU A 120 13.42 -20.30 8.08
CA LEU A 120 14.46 -19.35 7.71
C LEU A 120 15.76 -19.63 8.47
N LYS A 121 16.89 -19.59 7.76
CA LYS A 121 18.24 -19.82 8.29
C LYS A 121 19.05 -18.52 8.35
N LEU A 122 18.89 -17.66 7.35
CA LEU A 122 19.61 -16.41 7.20
C LEU A 122 18.63 -15.25 7.02
N LEU A 123 18.73 -14.25 7.89
CA LEU A 123 17.96 -13.01 7.80
C LEU A 123 18.91 -11.83 7.81
N ASP A 124 18.84 -10.99 6.77
CA ASP A 124 19.70 -9.81 6.59
C ASP A 124 21.19 -10.18 6.61
N PHE A 125 21.52 -11.28 5.94
CA PHE A 125 22.85 -11.91 5.92
C PHE A 125 23.41 -12.30 7.29
N ARG A 126 22.54 -12.39 8.32
CA ARG A 126 22.89 -12.86 9.67
C ARG A 126 22.21 -14.17 9.99
N LYS A 127 23.00 -15.16 10.43
CA LYS A 127 22.49 -16.49 10.80
C LYS A 127 21.51 -16.36 11.97
N ILE A 128 20.35 -17.01 11.84
CA ILE A 128 19.36 -17.10 12.92
C ILE A 128 19.83 -18.17 13.92
N ARG A 129 19.96 -17.77 15.18
CA ARG A 129 20.37 -18.66 16.28
C ARG A 129 19.15 -19.28 16.94
N MET A 130 19.32 -20.45 17.56
CA MET A 130 18.22 -21.12 18.30
C MET A 130 17.67 -20.25 19.44
N LYS A 131 18.52 -19.50 20.14
CA LYS A 131 18.09 -18.53 21.17
C LYS A 131 17.03 -17.55 20.65
N GLU A 132 17.24 -16.99 19.47
CA GLU A 132 16.30 -16.06 18.84
C GLU A 132 14.99 -16.76 18.45
N LYS A 133 15.05 -18.02 18.01
CA LYS A 133 13.85 -18.82 17.71
C LYS A 133 13.02 -19.08 18.96
N GLU A 134 13.67 -19.41 20.08
CA GLU A 134 13.00 -19.61 21.37
C GLU A 134 12.39 -18.31 21.89
N GLU A 135 13.12 -17.19 21.79
CA GLU A 135 12.64 -15.86 22.18
C GLU A 135 11.41 -15.46 21.36
N ALA A 136 11.46 -15.62 20.03
CA ALA A 136 10.32 -15.36 19.15
C ALA A 136 9.13 -16.26 19.52
N ALA A 137 9.36 -17.56 19.73
CA ALA A 137 8.32 -18.50 20.13
C ALA A 137 7.69 -18.13 21.49
N LYS A 138 8.47 -17.66 22.46
CA LYS A 138 7.99 -17.19 23.77
C LYS A 138 7.17 -15.91 23.64
N LEU A 139 7.65 -14.93 22.87
CA LEU A 139 7.02 -13.62 22.69
C LEU A 139 5.62 -13.74 22.06
N PHE A 140 5.47 -14.61 21.06
CA PHE A 140 4.21 -14.79 20.33
C PHE A 140 3.36 -15.98 20.84
N LYS A 141 3.69 -16.55 22.02
CA LYS A 141 2.97 -17.71 22.58
C LYS A 141 1.57 -17.34 23.12
N GLY A 142 0.60 -18.21 22.85
CA GLY A 142 -0.71 -18.20 23.51
C GLY A 142 -1.59 -16.99 23.19
N LYS A 143 -2.63 -16.76 24.01
CA LYS A 143 -3.61 -15.67 23.78
C LYS A 143 -2.96 -14.28 23.88
N LYS A 144 -2.03 -14.09 24.82
CA LYS A 144 -1.30 -12.83 25.01
C LYS A 144 -0.40 -12.51 23.82
N GLY A 145 0.37 -13.48 23.34
CA GLY A 145 1.22 -13.33 22.16
C GLY A 145 0.42 -12.99 20.90
N LYS A 146 -0.73 -13.63 20.67
CA LYS A 146 -1.63 -13.29 19.55
C LYS A 146 -2.20 -11.87 19.66
N LYS A 147 -2.52 -11.39 20.87
CA LYS A 147 -2.99 -10.01 21.07
C LYS A 147 -1.86 -9.01 20.76
N PHE A 148 -0.66 -9.30 21.24
CA PHE A 148 0.54 -8.49 20.99
C PHE A 148 0.90 -8.47 19.50
N GLU A 149 0.85 -9.61 18.81
CA GLU A 149 1.06 -9.70 17.37
C GLU A 149 0.11 -8.76 16.62
N LYS A 150 -1.19 -8.79 16.94
CA LYS A 150 -2.18 -7.89 16.32
C LYS A 150 -1.93 -6.41 16.57
N GLU A 151 -1.27 -6.06 17.68
CA GLU A 151 -0.96 -4.67 18.03
C GLU A 151 0.23 -4.13 17.23
N ILE A 152 1.27 -4.95 17.04
CA ILE A 152 2.47 -4.56 16.30
C ILE A 152 2.32 -4.76 14.78
N VAL A 153 1.48 -5.70 14.35
CA VAL A 153 1.26 -6.02 12.94
C VAL A 153 0.25 -5.04 12.35
N LYS A 154 0.78 -4.05 11.63
CA LYS A 154 0.01 -3.21 10.72
C LYS A 154 0.27 -3.67 9.29
N ARG A 155 -0.66 -3.40 8.38
CA ARG A 155 -0.47 -3.53 6.94
C ARG A 155 -0.53 -2.16 6.29
N SER A 156 0.31 -1.94 5.30
CA SER A 156 0.34 -0.69 4.55
C SER A 156 -0.94 -0.52 3.73
N LYS A 157 -1.50 0.70 3.72
CA LYS A 157 -2.63 1.07 2.86
C LYS A 157 -2.11 1.66 1.55
N THR A 158 -1.56 0.82 0.68
CA THR A 158 -1.02 1.27 -0.59
C THR A 158 -2.08 1.18 -1.68
N PHE A 159 -2.49 2.33 -2.24
CA PHE A 159 -3.36 2.39 -3.42
C PHE A 159 -2.54 2.05 -4.66
N ILE A 160 -2.96 1.01 -5.39
CA ILE A 160 -2.38 0.61 -6.68
C ILE A 160 -3.51 0.65 -7.70
N PRO A 161 -3.48 1.56 -8.69
CA PRO A 161 -4.46 1.57 -9.79
C PRO A 161 -4.50 0.20 -10.48
N GLY A 162 -5.68 -0.41 -10.58
CA GLY A 162 -5.87 -1.74 -11.18
C GLY A 162 -5.51 -2.94 -10.30
N GLY A 163 -5.05 -2.74 -9.06
CA GLY A 163 -4.79 -3.84 -8.12
C GLY A 163 -6.07 -4.33 -7.42
N ASN A 164 -6.19 -5.65 -7.21
CA ASN A 164 -7.29 -6.19 -6.40
C ASN A 164 -7.33 -5.54 -5.01
N ILE A 165 -8.49 -4.98 -4.68
CA ILE A 165 -8.81 -4.44 -3.35
C ILE A 165 -8.81 -5.62 -2.38
N PRO A 166 -7.94 -5.65 -1.35
CA PRO A 166 -7.99 -6.71 -0.36
C PRO A 166 -9.35 -6.68 0.33
N ASN A 167 -9.99 -7.85 0.42
CA ASN A 167 -11.29 -8.06 1.04
C ASN A 167 -11.15 -7.86 2.56
N THR A 168 -11.01 -6.61 2.97
CA THR A 168 -10.92 -6.21 4.36
C THR A 168 -12.29 -5.69 4.75
N SER A 169 -13.00 -6.46 5.57
CA SER A 169 -14.31 -6.15 6.16
C SER A 169 -14.30 -4.91 7.07
N ASN A 170 -13.25 -4.08 7.02
CA ASN A 170 -13.07 -2.86 7.82
C ASN A 170 -12.39 -1.73 7.03
N VAL A 171 -12.54 -1.68 5.70
CA VAL A 171 -12.37 -0.41 4.99
C VAL A 171 -13.58 0.43 5.34
N ALA A 172 -13.39 1.48 6.14
CA ALA A 172 -14.31 2.62 6.11
C ALA A 172 -14.45 2.99 4.63
N LYS A 173 -15.58 2.61 4.02
CA LYS A 173 -15.94 3.03 2.66
C LYS A 173 -15.64 4.52 2.62
N ALA A 174 -14.84 4.96 1.66
CA ALA A 174 -15.00 6.32 1.18
C ALA A 174 -16.42 6.36 0.62
N SER A 175 -17.38 6.61 1.50
CA SER A 175 -18.77 6.72 1.16
C SER A 175 -18.85 8.00 0.36
N GLY A 176 -19.28 7.89 -0.89
CA GLY A 176 -19.99 9.00 -1.51
C GLY A 176 -21.10 9.49 -0.56
N PRO A 177 -21.68 10.66 -0.82
CA PRO A 177 -22.64 11.27 0.08
C PRO A 177 -23.69 10.26 0.53
N SER A 178 -23.92 10.20 1.83
CA SER A 178 -24.89 9.32 2.45
C SER A 178 -26.25 9.51 1.79
N ALA A 179 -27.08 8.47 1.80
CA ALA A 179 -28.42 8.56 1.22
C ALA A 179 -29.24 9.73 1.82
N ALA A 180 -28.98 10.10 3.08
CA ALA A 180 -29.56 11.26 3.73
C ALA A 180 -29.05 12.60 3.16
N GLU A 181 -27.74 12.73 2.90
CA GLU A 181 -27.17 13.93 2.28
C GLU A 181 -27.65 14.10 0.83
N VAL A 182 -27.76 13.00 0.09
CA VAL A 182 -28.32 12.99 -1.27
C VAL A 182 -29.80 13.40 -1.27
N ALA A 183 -30.58 12.95 -0.28
CA ALA A 183 -31.97 13.35 -0.12
C ALA A 183 -32.09 14.84 0.24
N ALA A 184 -31.26 15.32 1.18
CA ALA A 184 -31.24 16.72 1.58
C ALA A 184 -30.89 17.66 0.41
N ILE A 185 -29.92 17.30 -0.43
CA ILE A 185 -29.58 18.07 -1.64
C ILE A 185 -30.74 18.08 -2.64
N ARG A 186 -31.44 16.94 -2.83
CA ARG A 186 -32.61 16.89 -3.71
C ARG A 186 -33.76 17.75 -3.21
N ASP A 187 -33.99 17.78 -1.90
CA ASP A 187 -35.05 18.61 -1.33
C ASP A 187 -34.66 20.10 -1.33
N ALA A 188 -33.38 20.42 -1.12
CA ALA A 188 -32.88 21.78 -1.31
C ALA A 188 -33.05 22.27 -2.77
N ILE A 189 -32.85 21.40 -3.76
CA ILE A 189 -33.12 21.72 -5.18
C ILE A 189 -34.60 22.02 -5.42
N LYS A 190 -35.53 21.28 -4.77
CA LYS A 190 -36.97 21.52 -4.92
C LYS A 190 -37.43 22.84 -4.31
N ASN A 191 -36.76 23.27 -3.24
CA ASN A 191 -37.14 24.46 -2.47
C ASN A 191 -36.29 25.70 -2.82
N ALA A 192 -35.32 25.58 -3.74
CA ALA A 192 -34.47 26.70 -4.14
C ALA A 192 -35.26 27.74 -4.95
N THR A 193 -35.10 29.00 -4.58
CA THR A 193 -35.83 30.15 -5.15
C THR A 193 -35.09 30.81 -6.31
N THR A 194 -33.83 30.43 -6.58
CA THR A 194 -33.01 31.01 -7.64
C THR A 194 -32.41 29.93 -8.54
N LEU A 195 -32.27 30.24 -9.83
CA LEU A 195 -31.71 29.33 -10.83
C LEU A 195 -30.24 29.00 -10.54
N ALA A 196 -29.48 29.99 -10.06
CA ALA A 196 -28.09 29.83 -9.67
C ALA A 196 -27.91 28.79 -8.54
N GLU A 197 -28.81 28.80 -7.55
CA GLU A 197 -28.75 27.84 -6.44
C GLU A 197 -29.11 26.42 -6.90
N VAL A 198 -30.09 26.28 -7.80
CA VAL A 198 -30.44 24.99 -8.43
C VAL A 198 -29.26 24.40 -9.19
N GLU A 199 -28.54 25.20 -9.98
CA GLU A 199 -27.38 24.75 -10.76
C GLU A 199 -26.23 24.30 -9.86
N ARG A 200 -25.94 25.07 -8.82
CA ARG A 200 -24.91 24.75 -7.82
C ARG A 200 -25.20 23.41 -7.13
N LEU A 201 -26.43 23.21 -6.65
CA LEU A 201 -26.83 21.96 -5.97
C LEU A 201 -26.81 20.75 -6.92
N LYS A 202 -27.20 20.93 -8.19
CA LYS A 202 -27.08 19.88 -9.22
C LYS A 202 -25.63 19.50 -9.51
N GLN A 203 -24.71 20.46 -9.53
CA GLN A 203 -23.28 20.19 -9.69
C GLN A 203 -22.68 19.43 -8.50
N ILE A 204 -23.10 19.77 -7.27
CA ILE A 204 -22.70 19.03 -6.06
C ILE A 204 -23.17 17.57 -6.13
N LEU A 205 -24.42 17.34 -6.56
CA LEU A 205 -24.96 15.99 -6.75
C LEU A 205 -24.20 15.19 -7.82
N LYS A 206 -23.81 15.85 -8.92
CA LYS A 206 -23.10 15.23 -10.04
C LYS A 206 -21.62 14.94 -9.73
N SER A 207 -20.97 15.82 -8.96
CA SER A 207 -19.56 15.70 -8.58
C SER A 207 -19.33 14.79 -7.36
N GLY A 208 -20.37 14.53 -6.57
CA GLY A 208 -20.30 13.66 -5.40
C GLY A 208 -19.45 14.22 -4.24
N GLN A 209 -19.04 15.48 -4.31
CA GLN A 209 -18.31 16.18 -3.25
C GLN A 209 -19.27 17.09 -2.50
N VAL A 210 -19.70 16.67 -1.30
CA VAL A 210 -20.51 17.51 -0.41
C VAL A 210 -19.57 18.38 0.41
N PRO A 211 -19.70 19.72 0.38
CA PRO A 211 -18.90 20.61 1.22
C PRO A 211 -19.08 20.23 2.70
N LYS A 212 -17.98 20.06 3.42
CA LYS A 212 -18.00 19.84 4.86
C LYS A 212 -18.55 21.10 5.53
N LYS A 213 -19.65 20.97 6.26
CA LYS A 213 -20.36 22.07 6.91
C LYS A 213 -19.58 22.53 8.15
N ASP A 214 -18.63 23.43 7.97
CA ASP A 214 -18.12 24.27 9.05
C ASP A 214 -18.96 25.57 9.04
N GLY A 215 -19.68 25.82 10.13
CA GLY A 215 -20.74 26.82 10.18
C GLY A 215 -20.24 28.26 10.26
N ALA A 216 -20.82 29.11 9.41
CA ALA A 216 -21.21 30.49 9.73
C ALA A 216 -22.22 30.97 8.67
N PRO A 217 -23.30 31.68 9.04
CA PRO A 217 -24.17 32.34 8.07
C PRO A 217 -23.42 33.57 7.52
N VAL A 218 -23.36 33.70 6.19
CA VAL A 218 -22.95 34.96 5.56
C VAL A 218 -24.22 35.80 5.48
N GLU A 219 -24.29 36.80 6.35
CA GLU A 219 -25.30 37.84 6.29
C GLU A 219 -25.08 38.69 5.03
N ASP A 220 -26.21 39.05 4.44
CA ASP A 220 -26.38 39.91 3.28
C ASP A 220 -26.10 41.35 3.71
N GLU A 221 -25.02 41.94 3.22
CA GLU A 221 -24.83 43.40 3.27
C GLU A 221 -24.75 43.91 1.82
N GLY A 222 -25.85 44.53 1.41
CA GLY A 222 -25.88 45.42 0.26
C GLY A 222 -25.21 46.74 0.63
N ASP A 223 -24.41 47.26 -0.29
CA ASP A 223 -23.94 48.65 -0.25
C ASP A 223 -24.44 49.38 -1.50
N GLU A 224 -25.34 50.34 -1.26
CA GLU A 224 -25.69 51.42 -2.18
C GLU A 224 -24.65 52.57 -2.06
N MET A 225 -24.13 52.97 -3.22
CA MET A 225 -23.82 54.33 -3.70
C MET A 225 -23.11 55.36 -2.80
N GLU A 226 -21.97 55.87 -3.28
CA GLU A 226 -21.59 57.31 -3.31
C GLU A 226 -20.72 57.54 -4.57
N VAL A 227 -21.29 58.01 -5.69
CA VAL A 227 -21.35 59.41 -6.17
C VAL A 227 -20.01 60.17 -6.07
N ASP A 228 -19.31 60.32 -7.20
CA ASP A 228 -18.27 61.34 -7.34
C ASP A 228 -18.35 62.04 -8.72
N GLY A 229 -18.54 63.35 -8.63
CA GLY A 229 -18.36 64.35 -9.69
C GLY A 229 -18.59 65.74 -9.08
N PRO A 230 -18.13 66.87 -9.67
CA PRO A 230 -17.40 67.02 -10.92
C PRO A 230 -16.14 67.94 -10.86
N MET A 231 -15.43 67.97 -12.00
CA MET A 231 -14.71 69.08 -12.67
C MET A 231 -13.88 70.12 -11.89
N ASN A 232 -12.66 70.36 -12.39
CA ASN A 232 -12.19 71.60 -13.05
C ASN A 232 -10.73 71.37 -13.48
N GLY A 233 -10.20 71.82 -14.62
CA GLY A 233 -10.63 72.79 -15.62
C GLY A 233 -9.35 73.42 -16.20
N ASP A 234 -9.21 73.38 -17.52
CA ASP A 234 -8.53 74.43 -18.31
C ASP A 234 -9.64 75.22 -19.02
#